data_AF-A0A7S1W980-F1
#
_entry.id   AF-A0A7S1W980-F1
#
_cell.length_a   1.000
_cell.length_b   1.000
_cell.length_c   1.000
_cell.angle_alpha   90.00
_cell.angle_beta   90.00
_cell.angle_gamma   90.00
#
_symmetry.space_group_name_H-M   'P 1'
#
loop_
_entity.id
_entity.type
_entity.pdbx_description
1 polymer ?
#
loop_
_entity_poly.entity_id
_entity_poly.type
_entity_poly.pdbx_seq_one_letter_code
_entity_poly.pdbx_strand_id
1 'polypeptide(L)'
;GYQGENSLARVVQDTLGLASSTQVMFDAASTGTNVYYVVTLTPSGRQHPESVLDVIYSYIATLQSHGVDEALYNTITDVMKLKWDWTDPSGPSGTASDLAERMTRLPMDSLLSGDSRIEEPNLSLVSSLLGRLKPDNMNVAFVDPNFTKQADLTLAKTQVQTLPYYDIKYSV
;
A
#
# COMPACT_ATOMS: atom_id res chain seq x y z
N GLY A 1 -0.09 -7.00 1.95
CA GLY A 1 1.24 -7.24 2.54
C GLY A 1 1.47 -8.67 3.02
N TYR A 2 0.45 -9.55 3.01
CA TYR A 2 0.64 -10.97 3.32
C TYR A 2 1.58 -11.61 2.29
N GLN A 3 2.54 -12.41 2.76
CA GLN A 3 3.59 -13.06 1.95
C GLN A 3 3.51 -14.61 2.01
N GLY A 4 2.46 -15.14 2.65
CA GLY A 4 2.23 -16.57 2.75
C GLY A 4 1.69 -17.16 1.45
N GLU A 5 1.35 -18.44 1.52
CA GLU A 5 0.85 -19.22 0.39
C GLU A 5 -0.40 -18.56 -0.22
N ASN A 6 -0.51 -18.62 -1.55
CA ASN A 6 -1.61 -18.02 -2.33
C ASN A 6 -1.80 -16.50 -2.16
N SER A 7 -0.84 -15.80 -1.56
CA SER A 7 -0.87 -14.34 -1.50
C SER A 7 -0.66 -13.70 -2.88
N LEU A 8 -1.24 -12.52 -3.09
CA LEU A 8 -0.98 -11.68 -4.27
C LEU A 8 0.52 -11.54 -4.55
N ALA A 9 1.31 -11.31 -3.49
CA ALA A 9 2.76 -11.17 -3.60
C ALA A 9 3.42 -12.41 -4.19
N ARG A 10 3.03 -13.61 -3.73
CA ARG A 10 3.54 -14.89 -4.24
C ARG A 10 3.07 -15.18 -5.67
N VAL A 11 1.82 -14.85 -6.01
CA VAL A 11 1.32 -15.07 -7.38
C VAL A 11 2.11 -14.25 -8.40
N VAL A 12 2.30 -12.95 -8.14
CA VAL A 12 3.02 -12.07 -9.10
C VAL A 12 4.52 -12.39 -9.13
N GLN A 13 5.13 -12.80 -8.01
CA GLN A 13 6.56 -13.12 -7.94
C GLN A 13 6.88 -14.54 -8.40
N ASP A 14 6.30 -15.55 -7.77
CA ASP A 14 6.74 -16.94 -7.90
C ASP A 14 5.99 -17.68 -9.01
N THR A 15 4.69 -17.43 -9.16
CA THR A 15 3.85 -18.13 -10.16
C THR A 15 4.03 -17.53 -11.55
N LEU A 16 4.00 -16.20 -11.64
CA LEU A 16 4.03 -15.49 -12.93
C LEU A 16 5.43 -14.96 -13.28
N GLY A 17 6.34 -14.80 -12.31
CA GLY A 17 7.68 -14.26 -12.56
C GLY A 17 7.70 -12.80 -13.01
N LEU A 18 6.63 -12.03 -12.75
CA LEU A 18 6.47 -10.66 -13.23
C LEU A 18 7.05 -9.62 -12.25
N ALA A 19 7.19 -9.96 -10.96
CA ALA A 19 7.74 -9.08 -9.94
C ALA A 19 8.90 -9.71 -9.19
N SER A 20 9.85 -8.87 -8.74
CA SER A 20 10.92 -9.25 -7.81
C SER A 20 10.58 -8.91 -6.36
N SER A 21 9.71 -7.93 -6.13
CA SER A 21 9.21 -7.59 -4.81
C SER A 21 7.89 -6.83 -4.89
N THR A 22 7.11 -6.89 -3.81
CA THR A 22 5.89 -6.10 -3.65
C THR A 22 5.84 -5.50 -2.26
N GLN A 23 5.42 -4.25 -2.15
CA GLN A 23 5.27 -3.53 -0.89
C GLN A 23 3.92 -2.83 -0.81
N VAL A 24 3.36 -2.76 0.39
CA VAL A 24 2.21 -1.90 0.69
C VAL A 24 2.69 -0.77 1.58
N MET A 25 2.34 0.46 1.25
CA MET A 25 2.59 1.63 2.07
C MET A 25 1.30 2.40 2.29
N PHE A 26 1.25 3.10 3.41
CA PHE A 26 0.14 3.96 3.79
C PHE A 26 0.71 5.32 4.11
N ASP A 27 0.03 6.36 3.66
CA ASP A 27 0.35 7.73 4.01
C ASP A 27 -0.95 8.43 4.39
N ALA A 28 -0.94 9.14 5.52
CA ALA A 28 -2.08 9.89 6.00
C ALA A 28 -1.61 11.33 6.24
N ALA A 29 -2.08 12.23 5.39
CA ALA A 29 -1.83 13.66 5.49
C ALA A 29 -3.14 14.39 5.77
N SER A 30 -3.04 15.69 6.08
CA SER A 30 -4.20 16.57 6.30
C SER A 30 -5.15 16.66 5.09
N THR A 31 -4.66 16.33 3.89
CA THR A 31 -5.42 16.37 2.63
C THR A 31 -6.04 15.04 2.25
N GLY A 32 -5.69 13.94 2.91
CA GLY A 32 -6.24 12.61 2.64
C GLY A 32 -5.32 11.46 3.03
N THR A 33 -5.83 10.25 2.81
CA THR A 33 -5.09 9.01 3.06
C THR A 33 -4.87 8.29 1.74
N ASN A 34 -3.61 7.93 1.47
CA ASN A 34 -3.20 7.19 0.29
C ASN A 34 -2.75 5.78 0.69
N VAL A 35 -3.13 4.80 -0.13
CA VAL A 35 -2.61 3.43 -0.06
C VAL A 35 -1.83 3.16 -1.33
N TYR A 36 -0.56 2.82 -1.19
CA TYR A 36 0.32 2.49 -2.29
C TYR A 36 0.56 0.99 -2.33
N TYR A 37 0.33 0.38 -3.48
CA TYR A 37 0.80 -0.97 -3.79
C TYR A 37 1.95 -0.85 -4.80
N VAL A 38 3.17 -1.03 -4.34
CA VAL A 38 4.38 -0.86 -5.15
C VAL A 38 4.88 -2.23 -5.57
N VAL A 39 5.11 -2.40 -6.87
CA VAL A 39 5.62 -3.64 -7.46
C VAL A 39 6.94 -3.32 -8.16
N THR A 40 8.00 -4.01 -7.75
CA THR A 40 9.28 -3.97 -8.49
C THR A 40 9.21 -5.03 -9.57
N LEU A 41 9.25 -4.61 -10.84
CA LEU A 41 9.05 -5.49 -11.98
C LEU A 41 10.33 -6.24 -12.37
N THR A 42 10.17 -7.48 -12.83
CA THR A 42 11.22 -8.20 -13.57
C THR A 42 11.27 -7.71 -15.02
N PRO A 43 12.29 -8.10 -15.82
CA PRO A 43 12.27 -7.82 -17.26
C PRO A 43 11.01 -8.33 -17.97
N SER A 44 10.43 -9.45 -17.52
CA SER A 44 9.18 -9.98 -18.07
C SER A 44 7.98 -9.14 -17.63
N GLY A 45 7.86 -8.81 -16.34
CA GLY A 45 6.77 -7.95 -15.86
C GLY A 45 6.79 -6.55 -16.46
N ARG A 46 7.96 -6.04 -16.81
CA ARG A 46 8.12 -4.79 -17.54
C ARG A 46 7.57 -4.86 -18.97
N GLN A 47 7.66 -6.00 -19.63
CA GLN A 47 7.10 -6.20 -20.98
C GLN A 47 5.59 -6.44 -20.95
N HIS A 48 5.05 -6.84 -19.80
CA HIS A 48 3.63 -7.15 -19.59
C HIS A 48 3.02 -6.44 -18.36
N PRO A 49 3.11 -5.10 -18.28
CA PRO A 49 2.57 -4.35 -17.14
C PRO A 49 1.06 -4.53 -16.97
N GLU A 50 0.32 -4.74 -18.07
CA GLU A 50 -1.11 -5.05 -18.05
C GLU A 50 -1.41 -6.36 -17.30
N SER A 51 -0.57 -7.39 -17.47
CA SER A 51 -0.75 -8.66 -16.76
C SER A 51 -0.56 -8.50 -15.25
N VAL A 52 0.34 -7.61 -14.82
CA VAL A 52 0.51 -7.28 -13.40
C VAL A 52 -0.73 -6.57 -12.85
N LEU A 53 -1.28 -5.62 -13.59
CA LEU A 53 -2.50 -4.90 -13.22
C LEU A 53 -3.71 -5.83 -13.15
N ASP A 54 -3.88 -6.72 -14.13
CA ASP A 54 -4.98 -7.69 -14.17
C ASP A 54 -5.00 -8.57 -12.92
N VAL A 55 -3.83 -9.03 -12.45
CA VAL A 55 -3.71 -9.84 -11.24
C VAL A 55 -4.04 -9.02 -10.00
N ILE A 56 -3.58 -7.76 -9.91
CA ILE A 56 -3.91 -6.86 -8.80
C ILE A 56 -5.42 -6.59 -8.75
N TYR A 57 -6.04 -6.25 -9.89
CA TYR A 57 -7.48 -6.01 -9.96
C TYR A 57 -8.30 -7.25 -9.64
N SER A 58 -7.89 -8.42 -10.13
CA SER A 58 -8.53 -9.69 -9.80
C SER A 58 -8.46 -9.99 -8.30
N TYR A 59 -7.33 -9.68 -7.66
CA TYR A 59 -7.17 -9.85 -6.22
C TYR A 59 -8.05 -8.88 -5.43
N ILE A 60 -8.10 -7.60 -5.83
CA ILE A 60 -8.99 -6.60 -5.21
C ILE A 60 -10.46 -7.01 -5.35
N ALA A 61 -10.88 -7.46 -6.53
CA ALA A 61 -12.24 -7.95 -6.76
C ALA A 61 -12.56 -9.18 -5.88
N THR A 62 -11.59 -10.06 -5.69
CA THR A 62 -11.72 -11.22 -4.78
C THR A 62 -11.87 -10.78 -3.33
N LEU A 63 -11.08 -9.80 -2.87
CA LEU A 63 -11.24 -9.25 -1.51
C LEU A 63 -12.63 -8.62 -1.33
N GLN A 64 -13.09 -7.85 -2.32
CA GLN A 64 -14.40 -7.20 -2.28
C GLN A 64 -15.56 -8.20 -2.26
N SER A 65 -15.45 -9.32 -2.99
CA SER A 65 -16.50 -10.34 -3.01
C SER A 65 -16.59 -11.15 -1.72
N HIS A 66 -15.45 -11.42 -1.07
CA HIS A 66 -15.41 -12.12 0.22
C HIS A 66 -15.78 -11.21 1.39
N GLY A 67 -15.54 -9.90 1.26
CA GLY A 67 -15.79 -8.93 2.32
C GLY A 67 -14.74 -8.96 3.42
N VAL A 68 -15.07 -8.36 4.56
CA VAL A 68 -14.16 -8.30 5.71
C VAL A 68 -14.31 -9.58 6.53
N ASP A 69 -13.21 -10.33 6.67
CA ASP A 69 -13.14 -11.47 7.56
C ASP A 69 -12.94 -10.99 9.01
N GLU A 70 -13.98 -11.14 9.82
CA GLU A 70 -13.97 -10.76 11.24
C GLU A 70 -12.97 -11.58 12.06
N ALA A 71 -12.83 -12.87 11.80
CA ALA A 71 -11.90 -13.72 12.54
C ALA A 71 -10.45 -13.31 12.27
N LEU A 72 -10.12 -12.99 11.01
CA LEU A 72 -8.82 -12.42 10.64
C LEU A 72 -8.59 -11.07 11.32
N TYR A 73 -9.60 -10.19 11.32
CA TYR A 73 -9.46 -8.87 11.92
C TYR A 73 -9.26 -8.91 13.44
N ASN A 74 -9.97 -9.81 14.12
CA ASN A 74 -9.77 -10.10 15.55
C ASN A 74 -8.36 -10.66 15.80
N THR A 75 -7.89 -11.57 14.96
CA THR A 75 -6.52 -12.11 15.06
C THR A 75 -5.46 -11.00 14.92
N ILE A 76 -5.64 -10.07 13.98
CA ILE A 76 -4.75 -8.91 13.82
C ILE A 76 -4.77 -8.05 15.10
N THR A 77 -5.96 -7.80 15.65
CA THR A 77 -6.15 -7.04 16.89
C THR A 77 -5.41 -7.68 18.06
N ASP A 78 -5.52 -8.99 18.23
CA ASP A 78 -4.82 -9.75 19.27
C ASP A 78 -3.30 -9.70 19.11
N VAL A 79 -2.80 -9.83 17.88
CA VAL A 79 -1.36 -9.70 17.59
C VAL A 79 -0.85 -8.30 17.90
N MET A 80 -1.61 -7.25 17.56
CA MET A 80 -1.24 -5.86 17.89
C MET A 80 -1.22 -5.63 19.40
N LYS A 81 -2.21 -6.16 20.13
CA LYS A 81 -2.25 -6.11 21.59
C LYS A 81 -1.05 -6.83 22.21
N LEU A 82 -0.72 -8.03 21.74
CA LEU A 82 0.43 -8.78 22.23
C LEU A 82 1.74 -8.01 21.99
N LYS A 83 1.91 -7.42 20.80
CA LYS A 83 3.10 -6.58 20.52
C LYS A 83 3.18 -5.42 21.49
N TRP A 84 2.08 -4.73 21.74
CA TRP A 84 2.02 -3.62 22.69
C TRP A 84 2.41 -4.04 24.10
N ASP A 85 1.80 -5.12 24.61
CA ASP A 85 2.00 -5.59 25.99
C ASP A 85 3.46 -6.00 26.27
N TRP A 86 4.22 -6.38 25.23
CA TRP A 86 5.58 -6.89 25.33
C TRP A 86 6.60 -6.11 24.50
N THR A 87 6.35 -4.82 24.22
CA THR A 87 7.29 -3.97 23.47
C THR A 87 8.52 -3.62 24.32
N ASP A 88 9.72 -3.78 23.76
CA ASP A 88 10.95 -3.32 24.38
C ASP A 88 11.00 -1.78 24.46
N PRO A 89 11.57 -1.19 25.53
CA PRO A 89 11.72 0.26 25.63
C PRO A 89 12.52 0.84 24.45
N SER A 90 11.97 1.86 23.81
CA SER A 90 12.70 2.65 22.80
C SER A 90 13.71 3.60 23.46
N GLY A 91 14.70 4.03 22.68
CA GLY A 91 15.68 5.03 23.14
C GLY A 91 15.01 6.39 23.39
N PRO A 92 15.44 7.15 24.42
CA PRO A 92 14.72 8.32 24.93
C PRO A 92 14.51 9.43 23.91
N SER A 93 15.47 9.66 23.00
CA SER A 93 15.34 10.66 21.93
C SER A 93 14.24 10.29 20.92
N GLY A 94 14.19 9.01 20.53
CA GLY A 94 13.15 8.49 19.64
C GLY A 94 11.77 8.57 20.28
N THR A 95 11.67 8.18 21.56
CA THR A 95 10.41 8.30 22.32
C THR A 95 9.92 9.74 22.40
N ALA A 96 10.80 10.69 22.72
CA ALA A 96 10.42 12.11 22.82
C ALA A 96 9.95 12.67 21.48
N SER A 97 10.63 12.32 20.38
CA SER A 97 10.25 12.75 19.03
C SER A 97 8.91 12.16 18.59
N ASP A 98 8.69 10.86 18.82
CA ASP A 98 7.44 10.16 18.48
C ASP A 98 6.26 10.72 19.30
N LEU A 99 6.43 10.92 20.61
CA LEU A 99 5.38 11.52 21.44
C LEU A 99 5.05 12.95 21.04
N ALA A 100 6.05 13.78 20.72
CA ALA A 100 5.83 15.15 20.26
C ALA A 100 5.04 15.20 18.94
N GLU A 101 5.30 14.28 18.02
CA GLU A 101 4.53 14.12 16.77
C GLU A 101 3.08 13.71 17.08
N ARG A 102 2.89 12.67 17.88
CA ARG A 102 1.57 12.15 18.24
C ARG A 102 0.70 13.19 18.94
N MET A 103 1.28 14.03 19.80
CA MET A 103 0.56 15.13 20.47
C MET A 103 -0.07 16.13 19.50
N THR A 104 0.36 16.18 18.23
CA THR A 104 -0.24 17.05 17.21
C THR A 104 -1.53 16.50 16.61
N ARG A 105 -1.81 15.19 16.76
CA ARG A 105 -2.91 14.50 16.08
C ARG A 105 -3.73 13.55 16.94
N LEU A 106 -3.23 13.11 18.09
CA LEU A 106 -3.92 12.20 19.01
C LEU A 106 -4.41 12.95 20.26
N PRO A 107 -5.59 12.58 20.81
CA PRO A 107 -6.01 13.05 22.11
C PRO A 107 -5.10 12.50 23.21
N MET A 108 -5.02 13.20 24.34
CA MET A 108 -4.14 12.84 25.45
C MET A 108 -4.35 11.40 25.94
N ASP A 109 -5.60 10.95 26.02
CA ASP A 109 -5.95 9.61 26.52
C ASP A 109 -5.49 8.48 25.58
N SER A 110 -5.26 8.78 24.29
CA SER A 110 -4.79 7.81 23.28
C SER A 110 -3.34 8.03 22.89
N LEU A 111 -2.61 8.95 23.55
CA LEU A 111 -1.27 9.38 23.12
C LEU A 111 -0.27 8.20 23.05
N LEU A 112 -0.40 7.26 23.98
CA LEU A 112 0.49 6.10 24.05
C LEU A 112 0.05 4.98 23.10
N SER A 113 -1.24 4.65 23.08
CA SER A 113 -1.77 3.46 22.40
C SER A 113 -2.29 3.68 20.98
N GLY A 114 -2.61 4.92 20.60
CA GLY A 114 -3.46 5.24 19.45
C GLY A 114 -2.95 4.74 18.09
N ASP A 115 -1.64 4.59 17.93
CA ASP A 115 -1.04 4.03 16.70
C ASP A 115 -0.64 2.56 16.82
N SER A 116 -0.71 2.00 18.03
CA SER A 116 -0.12 0.70 18.35
C SER A 116 -1.17 -0.37 18.57
N ARG A 117 -2.43 0.01 18.83
CA ARG A 117 -3.52 -0.92 19.17
C ARG A 117 -4.79 -0.59 18.41
N ILE A 118 -5.57 -1.63 18.16
CA ILE A 118 -6.97 -1.51 17.76
C ILE A 118 -7.80 -1.68 19.03
N GLU A 119 -8.33 -0.59 19.56
CA GLU A 119 -9.16 -0.63 20.79
C GLU A 119 -10.60 -1.01 20.47
N GLU A 120 -11.13 -0.48 19.37
CA GLU A 120 -12.50 -0.70 18.92
C GLU A 120 -12.51 -1.25 17.49
N PRO A 121 -12.57 -2.59 17.31
CA PRO A 121 -12.71 -3.20 15.99
C PRO A 121 -13.96 -2.67 15.26
N ASN A 122 -13.77 -2.11 14.07
CA ASN A 122 -14.87 -1.56 13.26
C ASN A 122 -14.92 -2.18 11.85
N LEU A 123 -15.65 -3.29 11.73
CA LEU A 123 -15.83 -4.00 10.46
C LEU A 123 -16.47 -3.13 9.37
N SER A 124 -17.41 -2.26 9.75
CA SER A 124 -18.07 -1.36 8.80
C SER A 124 -17.09 -0.35 8.22
N LEU A 125 -16.18 0.18 9.03
CA LEU A 125 -15.13 1.08 8.55
C LEU A 125 -14.20 0.35 7.59
N VAL A 126 -13.70 -0.84 7.96
CA VAL A 126 -12.82 -1.65 7.08
C VAL A 126 -13.53 -1.97 5.76
N SER A 127 -14.81 -2.36 5.82
CA SER A 127 -15.61 -2.62 4.62
C SER A 127 -15.77 -1.38 3.75
N SER A 128 -15.98 -0.20 4.36
CA SER A 128 -16.09 1.06 3.63
C SER A 128 -14.77 1.44 2.94
N LEU A 129 -13.62 1.16 3.56
CA LEU A 129 -12.30 1.40 2.99
C LEU A 129 -12.00 0.42 1.86
N LEU A 130 -12.32 -0.86 2.02
CA LEU A 130 -12.20 -1.87 0.98
C LEU A 130 -13.05 -1.51 -0.26
N GLY A 131 -14.23 -0.93 -0.05
CA GLY A 131 -15.09 -0.42 -1.12
C GLY A 131 -14.51 0.77 -1.91
N ARG A 132 -13.45 1.42 -1.41
CA ARG A 132 -12.73 2.50 -2.13
C ARG A 132 -11.59 1.98 -3.01
N LEU A 133 -11.15 0.73 -2.82
CA LEU A 133 -10.11 0.12 -3.65
C LEU A 133 -10.72 -0.32 -4.98
N LYS A 134 -10.76 0.57 -5.96
CA LYS A 134 -11.38 0.32 -7.26
C LYS A 134 -10.54 0.94 -8.38
N PRO A 135 -10.52 0.36 -9.59
CA PRO A 135 -9.73 0.90 -10.70
C PRO A 135 -10.06 2.37 -11.04
N ASP A 136 -11.32 2.79 -10.89
CA ASP A 136 -11.76 4.18 -11.13
C ASP A 136 -11.30 5.17 -10.06
N ASN A 137 -10.84 4.67 -8.90
CA ASN A 137 -10.30 5.43 -7.78
C ASN A 137 -8.81 5.13 -7.56
N MET A 138 -8.10 4.71 -8.62
CA MET A 138 -6.67 4.39 -8.58
C MET A 138 -5.88 5.25 -9.56
N ASN A 139 -4.71 5.70 -9.12
CA ASN A 139 -3.66 6.23 -9.99
C ASN A 139 -2.59 5.17 -10.20
N VAL A 140 -2.22 4.92 -11.46
CA VAL A 140 -1.17 3.96 -11.81
C VAL A 140 0.03 4.72 -12.34
N ALA A 141 1.19 4.50 -11.72
CA ALA A 141 2.47 5.03 -12.19
C ALA A 141 3.37 3.88 -12.63
N PHE A 142 3.84 3.93 -13.87
CA PHE A 142 4.82 3.00 -14.41
C PHE A 142 6.16 3.72 -14.56
N VAL A 143 7.16 3.25 -13.81
CA VAL A 143 8.50 3.86 -13.79
C VAL A 143 9.47 2.96 -14.54
N ASP A 144 9.96 3.45 -15.67
CA ASP A 144 10.88 2.73 -16.54
C ASP A 144 12.17 3.53 -16.79
N PRO A 145 13.35 3.04 -16.34
CA PRO A 145 14.62 3.69 -16.58
C PRO A 145 15.01 3.84 -18.07
N ASN A 146 14.54 2.95 -18.95
CA ASN A 146 14.83 3.04 -20.38
C ASN A 146 13.69 3.72 -21.18
N PHE A 147 12.80 4.44 -20.50
CA PHE A 147 11.77 5.25 -21.15
C PHE A 147 12.42 6.25 -22.10
N THR A 148 12.40 5.94 -23.40
CA THR A 148 13.19 6.68 -24.39
C THR A 148 12.35 7.45 -25.41
N LYS A 149 11.06 7.11 -25.63
CA LYS A 149 10.08 7.92 -26.41
C LYS A 149 8.68 7.29 -26.45
N GLN A 150 7.73 8.08 -26.97
CA GLN A 150 6.30 7.83 -27.22
C GLN A 150 5.88 6.46 -27.80
N ALA A 151 6.82 5.68 -28.38
CA ALA A 151 6.55 4.36 -28.96
C ALA A 151 6.40 3.25 -27.90
N ASP A 152 6.88 3.46 -26.67
CA ASP A 152 6.73 2.53 -25.54
C ASP A 152 5.37 2.68 -24.83
N LEU A 153 4.53 3.63 -25.27
CA LEU A 153 3.22 3.90 -24.70
C LEU A 153 2.14 3.16 -25.51
N THR A 154 1.90 1.89 -25.19
CA THR A 154 0.65 1.23 -25.63
C THR A 154 -0.58 1.81 -24.93
N LEU A 155 -0.40 2.48 -23.78
CA LEU A 155 -1.45 2.95 -22.89
C LEU A 155 -1.69 4.48 -22.88
N ALA A 156 -0.78 5.32 -23.38
CA ALA A 156 -0.94 6.78 -23.35
C ALA A 156 -0.56 7.46 -24.67
N LYS A 157 -1.52 8.14 -25.31
CA LYS A 157 -1.31 8.92 -26.55
C LYS A 157 -0.90 10.37 -26.26
N THR A 158 0.05 10.60 -25.36
CA THR A 158 0.32 11.95 -24.83
C THR A 158 1.76 12.40 -25.06
N GLN A 159 1.99 13.72 -25.03
CA GLN A 159 3.32 14.31 -25.17
C GLN A 159 4.14 14.14 -23.88
N VAL A 160 5.41 13.81 -24.04
CA VAL A 160 6.37 13.69 -22.91
C VAL A 160 6.69 15.08 -22.37
N GLN A 161 6.61 15.23 -21.05
CA GLN A 161 6.95 16.45 -20.31
C GLN A 161 8.13 16.22 -19.36
N THR A 162 8.80 17.29 -18.94
CA THR A 162 9.90 17.24 -17.97
C THR A 162 9.49 17.96 -16.68
N LEU A 163 9.71 17.33 -15.53
CA LEU A 163 9.47 17.97 -14.23
C LEU A 163 10.45 19.13 -14.00
N PRO A 164 10.00 20.28 -13.44
CA PRO A 164 10.82 21.50 -13.34
C PRO A 164 12.08 21.38 -12.46
N TYR A 165 12.12 20.44 -11.52
CA TYR A 165 13.13 20.42 -10.45
C TYR A 165 14.00 19.16 -10.40
N TYR A 166 13.66 18.11 -11.16
CA TYR A 166 14.31 16.80 -11.03
C TYR A 166 14.73 16.18 -12.36
N ASP A 167 14.57 16.90 -13.48
CA ASP A 167 14.87 16.41 -14.85
C ASP A 167 14.21 15.07 -15.22
N ILE A 168 13.15 14.68 -14.49
CA ILE A 168 12.39 13.45 -14.73
C ILE A 168 11.45 13.68 -15.91
N LYS A 169 11.46 12.74 -16.86
CA LYS A 169 10.53 12.70 -17.99
C LYS A 169 9.30 11.88 -17.61
N TYR A 170 8.11 12.37 -17.94
CA TYR A 170 6.85 11.68 -17.67
C TYR A 170 5.81 11.94 -18.77
N SER A 171 4.78 11.10 -18.79
CA SER A 171 3.58 11.22 -19.63
C SER A 171 2.37 10.80 -18.80
N VAL A 172 1.22 11.43 -19.05
CA VAL A 172 -0.07 11.12 -18.39
C VAL A 172 -1.11 10.79 -19.44
#